data_AF-A0A2N6VIJ7-F1
#
_entry.id   AF-A0A2N6VIJ7-F1
#
_cell.length_a   1.000
_cell.length_b   1.000
_cell.length_c   1.000
_cell.angle_alpha   90.00
_cell.angle_beta   90.00
_cell.angle_gamma   90.00
#
_symmetry.space_group_name_H-M   'P 1'
#
loop_
_entity.id
_entity.type
_entity.pdbx_description
1 polymer ?
#
loop_
_entity_poly.entity_id
_entity_poly.type
_entity_poly.pdbx_seq_one_letter_code
_entity_poly.pdbx_strand_id
1 'polypeptide(L)'
;MSTSDGYPSIISGGYFPIDEEASVRANRTYWDNSAEDYLAEHGSFLGAKEFIWCPEGVNEDDVNLLGDVARRQVLEIGCGAGQCSRWVAEQGGIVTGC
;
A
#
# COMPACT_ATOMS: atom_id res chain seq x y z
N MET A 1 -10.59 23.81 35.63
CA MET A 1 -9.67 22.87 34.96
C MET A 1 -10.12 22.74 33.52
N SER A 2 -9.36 23.30 32.56
CA SER A 2 -9.57 23.10 31.13
C SER A 2 -8.23 22.71 30.53
N THR A 3 -8.27 21.66 29.73
CA THR A 3 -7.19 20.93 29.06
C THR A 3 -6.45 21.77 28.02
N SER A 4 -5.16 21.51 27.83
CA SER A 4 -4.46 21.79 26.57
C SER A 4 -3.69 20.54 26.19
N ASP A 5 -4.29 19.74 25.31
CA ASP A 5 -3.68 18.57 24.69
C ASP A 5 -2.49 19.02 23.84
N GLY A 6 -1.31 18.51 24.17
CA GLY A 6 -0.04 18.85 23.53
C GLY A 6 0.15 18.14 22.19
N TYR A 7 -0.69 18.47 21.20
CA TYR A 7 -0.40 18.10 19.82
C TYR A 7 0.67 19.06 19.26
N PRO A 8 1.78 18.54 18.69
CA PRO A 8 2.79 19.39 18.09
C PRO A 8 2.17 20.17 16.91
N SER A 9 2.24 21.50 16.96
CA SER A 9 1.82 22.33 15.84
C SER A 9 2.79 22.10 14.67
N ILE A 10 2.31 21.59 13.54
CA ILE A 10 3.10 21.53 12.30
C ILE A 10 3.48 22.97 11.91
N ILE A 11 4.75 23.32 12.06
CA ILE A 11 5.24 24.71 11.91
C ILE A 11 5.38 25.10 10.42
N SER A 12 5.63 24.15 9.52
CA SER A 12 5.53 24.34 8.07
C SER A 12 5.56 22.99 7.33
N GLY A 13 4.88 22.90 6.19
CA GLY A 13 5.06 21.85 5.19
C GLY A 13 5.39 22.49 3.85
N GLY A 14 6.31 21.90 3.09
CA GLY A 14 6.74 22.46 1.80
C GLY A 14 7.46 21.44 0.95
N TYR A 15 7.38 21.62 -0.37
CA TYR A 15 8.17 20.90 -1.34
C TYR A 15 9.49 21.64 -1.56
N PHE A 16 10.61 20.94 -1.42
CA PHE A 16 11.92 21.46 -1.77
C PHE A 16 12.45 20.72 -2.99
N PRO A 17 13.05 21.42 -3.97
CA PRO A 17 13.72 20.75 -5.06
C PRO A 17 14.91 19.95 -4.50
N ILE A 18 14.90 18.65 -4.76
CA ILE A 18 15.96 17.71 -4.42
C ILE A 18 16.38 16.95 -5.67
N ASP A 19 17.61 16.45 -5.70
CA ASP A 19 18.07 15.59 -6.79
C ASP A 19 17.45 14.19 -6.73
N GLU A 20 17.60 13.43 -7.82
CA GLU A 20 17.05 12.09 -7.95
C GLU A 20 17.60 11.14 -6.88
N GLU A 21 18.89 11.22 -6.57
CA GLU A 21 19.53 10.35 -5.59
C GLU A 21 18.96 10.59 -4.18
N ALA A 22 18.78 11.86 -3.80
CA ALA A 22 18.14 12.24 -2.56
C ALA A 22 16.68 11.79 -2.51
N SER A 23 15.94 11.90 -3.62
CA SER A 23 14.55 11.45 -3.71
C SER A 23 14.42 9.93 -3.51
N VAL A 24 15.26 9.14 -4.20
CA VAL A 24 15.29 7.67 -4.06
C VAL A 24 15.65 7.25 -2.64
N ARG A 25 16.67 7.87 -2.04
CA ARG A 25 17.05 7.59 -0.65
C ARG A 25 15.93 7.94 0.32
N ALA A 26 15.32 9.12 0.20
CA ALA A 26 14.25 9.54 1.08
C ALA A 26 13.04 8.61 0.99
N ASN A 27 12.62 8.24 -0.22
CA ASN A 27 11.49 7.33 -0.42
C ASN A 27 11.76 5.94 0.16
N ARG A 28 12.95 5.36 -0.11
CA ARG A 28 13.32 4.06 0.43
C ARG A 28 13.37 4.07 1.95
N THR A 29 14.05 5.06 2.54
CA THR A 29 14.13 5.19 4.00
C THR A 29 12.77 5.38 4.64
N TYR A 30 11.85 6.12 4.02
CA TYR A 30 10.48 6.24 4.51
C TYR A 30 9.78 4.89 4.53
N TRP A 31 9.72 4.19 3.38
CA TRP A 31 9.01 2.91 3.29
C TRP A 31 9.62 1.81 4.16
N ASP A 32 10.96 1.72 4.22
CA ASP A 32 11.66 0.74 5.06
C ASP A 32 11.26 0.90 6.54
N ASN A 33 11.09 2.13 7.01
CA ASN A 33 10.76 2.42 8.40
C ASN A 33 9.25 2.35 8.71
N SER A 34 8.40 2.66 7.72
CA SER A 34 6.94 2.77 7.94
C SER A 34 6.17 1.50 7.58
N ALA A 35 6.77 0.52 6.89
CA ALA A 35 6.05 -0.66 6.41
C ALA A 35 5.44 -1.52 7.53
N GLU A 36 6.17 -1.73 8.63
CA GLU A 36 5.68 -2.51 9.77
C GLU A 36 4.49 -1.82 10.45
N ASP A 37 4.62 -0.52 10.73
CA ASP A 37 3.55 0.28 11.34
C ASP A 37 2.32 0.33 10.43
N TYR A 38 2.52 0.51 9.12
CA TYR A 38 1.43 0.51 8.14
C TYR A 38 0.66 -0.81 8.13
N LEU A 39 1.38 -1.95 8.19
CA LEU A 39 0.74 -3.26 8.25
C LEU A 39 0.07 -3.52 9.60
N ALA A 40 0.65 -3.04 10.70
CA ALA A 40 0.03 -3.15 12.03
C ALA A 40 -1.27 -2.34 12.12
N GLU A 41 -1.30 -1.15 11.53
CA GLU A 41 -2.46 -0.26 11.50
C GLU A 41 -3.56 -0.78 10.55
N HIS A 42 -3.19 -1.18 9.33
CA HIS A 42 -4.15 -1.44 8.26
C HIS A 42 -4.31 -2.91 7.89
N GLY A 43 -3.51 -3.82 8.45
CA GLY A 43 -3.50 -5.24 8.08
C GLY A 43 -4.84 -5.95 8.30
N SER A 44 -5.61 -5.54 9.31
CA SER A 44 -6.96 -6.09 9.53
C SER A 44 -7.96 -5.68 8.46
N PHE A 45 -7.81 -4.48 7.89
CA PHE A 45 -8.62 -3.97 6.79
C PHE A 45 -8.20 -4.57 5.44
N LEU A 46 -6.89 -4.63 5.18
CA LEU A 46 -6.34 -5.20 3.94
C LEU A 46 -6.47 -6.72 3.88
N GLY A 47 -6.61 -7.36 5.03
CA GLY A 47 -6.67 -8.82 5.15
C GLY A 47 -5.37 -9.51 4.74
N ALA A 48 -5.45 -10.83 4.58
CA ALA A 48 -4.30 -11.67 4.26
C ALA A 48 -4.06 -11.81 2.75
N LYS A 49 -5.13 -11.73 1.95
CA LYS A 49 -5.16 -12.08 0.53
C LYS A 49 -6.30 -11.42 -0.26
N GLU A 50 -6.94 -10.43 0.33
CA GLU A 50 -8.03 -9.69 -0.27
C GLU A 50 -7.47 -8.65 -1.24
N PHE A 51 -8.11 -8.48 -2.39
CA PHE A 51 -7.75 -7.45 -3.35
C PHE A 51 -8.65 -6.24 -3.11
N ILE A 52 -8.13 -5.27 -2.36
CA ILE A 52 -8.86 -4.06 -1.98
C ILE A 52 -8.39 -2.87 -2.83
N TRP A 53 -9.33 -2.27 -3.56
CA TRP A 53 -9.13 -1.05 -4.32
C TRP A 53 -9.30 0.18 -3.44
N CYS A 54 -8.29 1.04 -3.51
CA CYS A 54 -8.28 2.38 -2.94
C CYS A 54 -8.54 2.38 -1.41
N PRO A 55 -8.41 3.53 -0.73
CA PRO A 55 -8.71 3.64 0.70
C PRO A 55 -10.20 3.41 1.05
N GLU A 56 -11.10 3.52 0.06
CA GLU A 56 -12.55 3.34 0.24
C GLU A 56 -12.96 1.89 0.50
N GLY A 57 -12.08 0.92 0.25
CA GLY A 57 -12.32 -0.49 0.61
C GLY A 57 -13.15 -1.27 -0.39
N VAL A 58 -13.07 -0.93 -1.69
CA VAL A 58 -13.82 -1.65 -2.72
C VAL A 58 -13.13 -2.99 -3.01
N ASN A 59 -13.82 -4.11 -2.78
CA ASN A 59 -13.25 -5.44 -3.00
C ASN A 59 -13.40 -5.86 -4.48
N GLU A 60 -12.30 -6.33 -5.09
CA GLU A 60 -12.31 -6.84 -6.47
C GLU A 60 -13.30 -8.01 -6.67
N ASP A 61 -13.54 -8.84 -5.66
CA ASP A 61 -14.52 -9.94 -5.76
C ASP A 61 -15.95 -9.42 -5.98
N ASP A 62 -16.25 -8.18 -5.55
CA ASP A 62 -17.57 -7.56 -5.70
C ASP A 62 -17.72 -6.82 -7.04
N VAL A 63 -16.64 -6.22 -7.54
CA VAL A 63 -16.68 -5.32 -8.72
C VAL A 63 -16.10 -5.93 -10.00
N ASN A 64 -15.26 -6.96 -9.88
CA ASN A 64 -14.66 -7.72 -10.98
C ASN A 64 -14.08 -6.84 -12.10
N LEU A 65 -13.26 -5.84 -11.73
CA LEU A 65 -12.67 -4.89 -12.68
C LEU A 65 -11.56 -5.53 -13.54
N LEU A 66 -10.84 -6.52 -13.01
CA LEU A 66 -9.78 -7.25 -13.70
C LEU A 66 -10.32 -8.34 -14.63
N GLY A 67 -11.53 -8.84 -14.36
CA GLY A 67 -12.10 -9.97 -15.08
C GLY A 67 -11.32 -11.27 -14.83
N ASP A 68 -11.40 -12.21 -15.78
CA ASP A 68 -10.71 -13.50 -15.67
C ASP A 68 -9.19 -13.34 -15.87
N VAL A 69 -8.44 -13.53 -14.78
CA VAL A 69 -6.97 -13.50 -14.74
C VAL A 69 -6.32 -14.89 -14.81
N ALA A 70 -7.10 -15.97 -14.94
CA ALA A 70 -6.56 -17.33 -14.96
C ALA A 70 -5.56 -17.51 -16.12
N ARG A 71 -4.41 -18.13 -15.81
CA ARG A 71 -3.30 -18.38 -16.75
C ARG A 71 -2.67 -17.12 -17.36
N ARG A 72 -3.01 -15.92 -16.86
CA ARG A 72 -2.36 -14.68 -17.29
C ARG A 72 -1.09 -14.43 -16.48
N GLN A 73 -0.15 -13.75 -17.12
CA GLN A 73 1.03 -13.22 -16.45
C GLN A 73 0.70 -11.81 -15.93
N VAL A 74 0.87 -11.59 -14.64
CA VAL A 74 0.53 -10.34 -13.96
C VAL A 74 1.78 -9.80 -13.26
N LEU A 75 2.03 -8.50 -13.41
CA LEU A 75 3.04 -7.77 -12.69
C LEU A 75 2.36 -6.83 -11.71
N GLU A 76 2.60 -7.01 -10.42
CA GLU A 76 2.11 -6.11 -9.37
C GLU A 76 3.23 -5.12 -8.99
N ILE A 77 3.01 -3.83 -9.30
CA ILE A 77 3.93 -2.76 -8.92
C ILE A 77 3.55 -2.21 -7.55
N GLY A 78 4.49 -2.18 -6.62
CA GLY A 78 4.24 -1.77 -5.24
C GLY A 78 3.51 -2.86 -4.47
N CYS A 79 3.94 -4.11 -4.61
CA CYS A 79 3.18 -5.26 -4.10
C CYS A 79 3.08 -5.33 -2.57
N GLY A 80 3.89 -4.54 -1.85
CA GLY A 80 3.86 -4.47 -0.39
C GLY A 80 3.91 -5.87 0.26
N ALA A 81 2.98 -6.15 1.17
CA ALA A 81 2.89 -7.46 1.84
C ALA A 81 2.27 -8.57 0.97
N GLY A 82 1.95 -8.28 -0.30
CA GLY A 82 1.60 -9.24 -1.34
C GLY A 82 0.15 -9.72 -1.32
N GLN A 83 -0.79 -8.99 -0.71
CA GLN A 83 -2.20 -9.39 -0.64
C GLN A 83 -2.82 -9.55 -2.03
N CYS A 84 -2.70 -8.56 -2.91
CA CYS A 84 -3.25 -8.62 -4.25
C CYS A 84 -2.57 -9.69 -5.12
N SER A 85 -1.24 -9.87 -4.99
CA SER A 85 -0.54 -11.01 -5.58
C SER A 85 -1.13 -12.35 -5.15
N ARG A 86 -1.40 -12.54 -3.85
CA ARG A 86 -2.03 -13.79 -3.36
C ARG A 86 -3.41 -13.97 -3.97
N TRP A 87 -4.21 -12.92 -4.04
CA TRP A 87 -5.51 -12.96 -4.72
C TRP A 87 -5.38 -13.43 -6.17
N VAL A 88 -4.48 -12.82 -6.95
CA VAL A 88 -4.26 -13.19 -8.36
C VAL A 88 -3.82 -14.65 -8.50
N ALA A 89 -2.93 -15.11 -7.62
CA ALA A 89 -2.48 -16.50 -7.60
C ALA A 89 -3.63 -17.48 -7.31
N GLU A 90 -4.55 -17.12 -6.39
CA GLU A 90 -5.74 -17.93 -6.10
C GLU A 90 -6.75 -17.98 -7.26
N GLN A 91 -6.83 -16.92 -8.06
CA GLN A 91 -7.59 -16.90 -9.32
C GLN A 91 -6.90 -17.67 -10.46
N GLY A 92 -5.74 -18.30 -10.21
CA GLY A 92 -4.98 -19.08 -11.19
C GLY A 92 -4.10 -18.24 -12.12
N GLY A 93 -3.86 -16.97 -11.78
CA GLY A 93 -2.87 -16.12 -12.45
C GLY A 93 -1.43 -16.47 -12.04
N ILE A 94 -0.47 -16.08 -12.88
CA ILE A 94 0.97 -16.20 -12.64
C ILE A 94 1.47 -14.80 -12.34
N VAL A 95 1.74 -14.51 -11.06
CA VAL A 95 2.06 -13.15 -10.61
C VAL A 95 3.51 -13.00 -10.17
N THR A 96 4.08 -11.85 -10.49
CA THR A 96 5.35 -11.35 -9.95
C THR A 96 5.08 -10.02 -9.26
N GLY A 97 5.49 -9.87 -8.01
CA GLY A 97 5.45 -8.60 -7.28
C GLY A 97 6.82 -7.90 -7.27
N CYS A 98 6.83 -6.57 -7.31
CA CYS A 98 8.01 -5.74 -7.14
C CYS A 98 7.75 -4.45 -6.34
#